data_AF-A0A1G3TF98-F1
#
_entry.id   AF-A0A1G3TF98-F1
#
_cell.length_a   1.000
_cell.length_b   1.000
_cell.length_c   1.000
_cell.angle_alpha   90.00
_cell.angle_beta   90.00
_cell.angle_gamma   90.00
#
_symmetry.space_group_name_H-M   'P 1'
#
loop_
_entity.id
_entity.type
_entity.pdbx_description
1 polymer ?
#
loop_
_entity_poly.entity_id
_entity_poly.type
_entity_poly.pdbx_seq_one_letter_code
_entity_poly.pdbx_strand_id
1 'polypeptide(L)'
;MKNITIIDQEIIDEIRNNQFMILRKLEDGRAESKSEQYISRPTAAGMLDCDEQTIANFEKEGRIKRYGRGKFIRYSLSELKKALGITA
;
A
#
# COMPACT_ATOMS: atom_id res chain seq x y z
N MET A 1 -52.83 -1.73 21.39
CA MET A 1 -51.47 -2.26 21.58
C MET A 1 -50.59 -1.72 20.45
N LYS A 2 -49.80 -0.66 20.68
CA LYS A 2 -49.01 0.04 19.64
C LYS A 2 -47.61 0.51 20.13
N ASN A 3 -46.99 -0.21 21.07
CA ASN A 3 -45.69 0.20 21.64
C ASN A 3 -44.56 -0.82 21.49
N ILE A 4 -44.77 -1.92 20.75
CA ILE A 4 -43.74 -2.97 20.61
C ILE A 4 -42.85 -2.73 19.38
N THR A 5 -43.37 -2.08 18.33
CA THR A 5 -42.68 -1.97 17.03
C THR A 5 -41.59 -0.89 16.97
N ILE A 6 -41.62 0.11 17.86
CA ILE A 6 -40.67 1.24 17.86
C ILE A 6 -39.33 0.82 18.50
N ILE A 7 -39.39 0.00 19.55
CA ILE A 7 -38.22 -0.51 20.28
C ILE A 7 -37.35 -1.37 19.35
N ASP A 8 -37.96 -2.13 18.44
CA ASP A 8 -37.24 -2.97 17.49
C ASP A 8 -36.42 -2.14 16.48
N GLN A 9 -36.94 -1.00 16.03
CA GLN A 9 -36.29 -0.23 14.97
C GLN A 9 -35.05 0.52 15.47
N GLU A 10 -35.11 1.11 16.67
CA GLU A 10 -33.96 1.78 17.29
C GLU A 10 -32.83 0.78 17.59
N ILE A 11 -33.16 -0.41 18.10
CA ILE A 11 -32.19 -1.49 18.34
C ILE A 11 -31.57 -1.98 17.02
N ILE A 12 -32.37 -2.13 15.97
CA ILE A 12 -31.88 -2.51 14.64
C ILE A 12 -30.89 -1.47 14.09
N ASP A 13 -31.19 -0.18 14.25
CA ASP A 13 -30.34 0.89 13.75
C ASP A 13 -29.05 1.01 14.58
N GLU A 14 -29.10 0.76 15.89
CA GLU A 14 -27.91 0.69 16.74
C GLU A 14 -26.99 -0.49 16.35
N ILE A 15 -27.56 -1.68 16.09
CA ILE A 15 -26.80 -2.85 15.61
C ILE A 15 -26.12 -2.54 14.27
N ARG A 16 -26.83 -1.92 13.33
CA ARG A 16 -26.26 -1.53 12.03
C ARG A 16 -25.12 -0.53 12.18
N ASN A 17 -25.30 0.49 13.02
CA ASN A 17 -24.27 1.50 13.27
C ASN A 17 -23.02 0.88 13.91
N ASN A 18 -23.20 -0.04 14.85
CA ASN A 18 -22.09 -0.75 15.48
C ASN A 18 -21.35 -1.66 14.48
N GLN A 19 -22.08 -2.37 13.62
CA GLN A 19 -21.49 -3.17 12.54
C GLN A 19 -20.69 -2.30 11.55
N PHE A 20 -21.25 -1.15 11.16
CA PHE A 20 -20.57 -0.20 10.28
C PHE A 20 -19.27 0.34 10.90
N MET A 21 -19.30 0.70 12.18
CA MET A 21 -18.12 1.17 12.90
C MET A 21 -17.03 0.10 13.04
N ILE A 22 -17.41 -1.17 13.25
CA ILE A 22 -16.47 -2.28 13.29
C ILE A 22 -15.84 -2.50 11.91
N LEU A 23 -16.64 -2.47 10.85
CA LEU A 23 -16.13 -2.59 9.47
C LEU A 23 -15.15 -1.45 9.14
N ARG A 24 -15.48 -0.21 9.51
CA ARG A 24 -14.56 0.92 9.35
C ARG A 24 -13.26 0.74 10.13
N LYS A 25 -13.32 0.32 11.39
CA LYS A 25 -12.11 0.06 12.19
C LYS A 25 -11.27 -1.08 11.61
N LEU A 26 -11.91 -2.08 11.00
CA LEU A 26 -11.23 -3.16 10.29
C LEU A 26 -10.62 -2.67 8.97
N GLU A 27 -11.25 -1.74 8.26
CA GLU A 27 -10.69 -1.07 7.07
C GLU A 27 -9.53 -0.13 7.43
N ASP A 28 -9.66 0.66 8.49
CA ASP A 28 -8.63 1.57 8.99
C ASP A 28 -7.43 0.78 9.56
N GLY A 29 -7.68 -0.37 10.21
CA GLY A 29 -6.65 -1.33 10.63
C GLY A 29 -6.07 -2.13 9.45
N ARG A 30 -6.80 -2.20 8.33
CA ARG A 30 -6.34 -2.69 7.02
C ARG A 30 -5.60 -1.65 6.19
N ALA A 31 -5.26 -0.50 6.76
CA ALA A 31 -4.02 0.20 6.38
C ALA A 31 -2.81 -0.66 6.79
N GLU A 32 -2.84 -1.92 6.34
CA GLU A 32 -1.85 -2.96 6.46
C GLU A 32 -0.55 -2.38 5.93
N SER A 33 0.50 -2.58 6.73
CA SER A 33 1.89 -2.35 6.36
C SER A 33 2.07 -2.67 4.87
N LYS A 34 2.25 -1.64 4.03
CA LYS A 34 2.70 -1.85 2.65
C LYS A 34 4.03 -2.59 2.77
N SER A 35 4.01 -3.92 2.68
CA SER A 35 5.20 -4.73 2.76
C SER A 35 6.16 -4.20 1.70
N GLU A 36 7.35 -3.79 2.12
CA GLU A 36 8.34 -3.21 1.21
C GLU A 36 8.55 -4.17 0.03
N GLN A 37 8.34 -3.67 -1.19
CA GLN A 37 8.40 -4.49 -2.40
C GLN A 37 9.80 -4.40 -3.01
N TYR A 38 10.40 -5.56 -3.28
CA TYR A 38 11.71 -5.66 -3.91
C TYR A 38 11.59 -6.23 -5.33
N ILE A 39 11.87 -5.41 -6.33
CA ILE A 39 11.62 -5.73 -7.74
C ILE A 39 12.88 -5.65 -8.59
N SER A 40 12.87 -6.35 -9.74
CA SER A 40 14.00 -6.34 -10.68
C SER A 40 14.09 -5.00 -11.42
N ARG A 41 15.25 -4.66 -12.00
CA ARG A 41 15.44 -3.41 -12.76
C ARG A 41 14.48 -3.28 -13.95
N PRO A 42 14.29 -4.28 -14.82
CA PRO A 42 13.31 -4.18 -15.91
C PRO A 42 11.89 -3.99 -15.40
N THR A 43 11.51 -4.71 -14.32
CA THR A 43 10.19 -4.56 -13.70
C THR A 43 10.00 -3.14 -13.15
N ALA A 44 10.99 -2.60 -12.46
CA ALA A 44 10.96 -1.24 -11.93
C ALA A 44 10.83 -0.19 -13.03
N ALA A 45 11.61 -0.33 -14.11
CA ALA A 45 11.55 0.55 -15.28
C ALA A 45 10.13 0.58 -15.88
N GLY A 46 9.53 -0.58 -16.12
CA GLY A 46 8.16 -0.67 -16.62
C GLY A 46 7.09 -0.15 -15.65
N MET A 47 7.27 -0.34 -14.33
CA MET A 47 6.31 0.13 -13.33
C MET A 47 6.37 1.64 -13.08
N LEU A 48 7.54 2.25 -13.24
CA LEU A 48 7.79 3.66 -12.91
C LEU A 48 7.88 4.55 -14.16
N ASP A 49 7.59 3.99 -15.33
CA ASP A 49 7.66 4.65 -16.64
C ASP A 49 8.99 5.39 -16.85
N CYS A 50 10.09 4.69 -16.56
CA CYS A 50 11.45 5.20 -16.74
C CYS A 50 12.34 4.15 -17.40
N ASP A 51 13.51 4.56 -17.90
CA ASP A 51 14.45 3.63 -18.51
C ASP A 51 15.28 2.88 -17.45
N GLU A 52 15.75 1.67 -17.80
CA GLU A 52 16.63 0.90 -16.91
C GLU A 52 17.95 1.64 -16.61
N GLN A 53 18.38 2.52 -17.52
CA GLN A 53 19.60 3.29 -17.39
C GLN A 53 19.49 4.33 -16.25
N THR A 54 18.33 4.98 -16.09
CA THR A 54 18.06 5.90 -14.96
C THR A 54 18.20 5.17 -13.64
N ILE A 55 17.62 3.97 -13.52
CA ILE A 55 17.74 3.16 -12.31
C ILE A 55 19.21 2.76 -12.05
N ALA A 56 19.95 2.38 -13.10
CA ALA A 56 21.37 2.08 -12.99
C ALA A 56 22.20 3.30 -12.57
N ASN A 57 21.84 4.50 -13.03
CA ASN A 57 22.48 5.75 -12.62
C ASN A 57 22.21 6.04 -11.14
N PHE A 58 20.97 5.85 -10.66
CA PHE A 58 20.65 5.99 -9.24
C PHE A 58 21.42 5.03 -8.34
N GLU A 59 21.65 3.79 -8.80
CA GLU A 59 22.51 2.83 -8.08
C GLU A 59 23.96 3.33 -8.02
N LYS A 60 24.52 3.79 -9.15
CA LYS A 60 25.88 4.32 -9.21
C LYS A 60 26.08 5.59 -8.37
N GLU A 61 25.07 6.46 -8.33
CA GLU A 61 25.03 7.69 -7.54
C GLU A 61 24.77 7.41 -6.04
N GLY A 62 24.47 6.16 -5.66
CA GLY A 62 24.19 5.78 -4.27
C GLY A 62 22.81 6.25 -3.76
N ARG A 63 21.90 6.62 -4.65
CA ARG A 63 20.54 7.10 -4.31
C ARG A 63 19.57 5.98 -3.95
N ILE A 64 19.85 4.77 -4.43
CA ILE A 64 19.09 3.54 -4.14
C ILE A 64 20.05 2.40 -3.79
N LYS A 65 19.57 1.42 -3.02
CA LYS A 65 20.37 0.23 -2.69
C LYS A 65 20.02 -0.96 -3.57
N ARG A 66 21.06 -1.71 -3.92
CA ARG A 66 20.94 -3.02 -4.58
C ARG A 66 20.89 -4.12 -3.53
N TYR A 67 19.95 -5.05 -3.71
CA TYR A 67 19.80 -6.25 -2.89
C TYR A 67 19.99 -7.49 -3.76
N GLY A 68 20.79 -8.47 -3.30
CA GLY A 68 21.07 -9.69 -4.06
C GLY A 68 22.28 -9.60 -5.02
N ARG A 69 22.43 -10.61 -5.88
CA ARG A 69 23.59 -10.80 -6.77
C ARG A 69 23.18 -11.37 -8.13
N GLY A 70 23.90 -10.99 -9.19
CA GLY A 70 23.65 -11.46 -10.56
C GLY A 70 22.22 -11.20 -11.02
N LYS A 71 21.55 -12.21 -11.59
CA LYS A 71 20.14 -12.13 -12.05
C LYS A 71 19.10 -11.92 -10.94
N PHE A 72 19.49 -12.11 -9.67
CA PHE A 72 18.62 -11.95 -8.51
C PHE A 72 18.72 -10.57 -7.87
N ILE A 73 19.34 -9.60 -8.54
CA ILE A 73 19.37 -8.23 -8.05
C ILE A 73 17.94 -7.67 -8.02
N ARG A 74 17.59 -7.04 -6.88
CA ARG A 74 16.32 -6.39 -6.62
C ARG A 74 16.55 -5.02 -5.97
N TYR A 75 15.58 -4.14 -6.12
CA TYR A 75 15.57 -2.77 -5.59
C TYR A 75 14.27 -2.52 -4.83
N SER A 76 14.36 -1.75 -3.75
CA SER A 76 13.19 -1.29 -3.01
C SER A 76 12.36 -0.35 -3.91
N LEU A 77 11.08 -0.66 -4.06
CA LEU A 77 10.16 0.17 -4.83
C LEU A 77 9.96 1.53 -4.16
N SER A 78 9.98 1.61 -2.82
CA SER A 78 9.84 2.88 -2.11
C SER A 78 11.07 3.78 -2.28
N GLU A 79 12.29 3.22 -2.21
CA GLU A 79 13.52 3.97 -2.50
C GLU A 79 13.56 4.47 -3.94
N LEU A 80 13.14 3.65 -4.90
CA LEU A 80 13.06 4.03 -6.32
C LEU A 80 12.07 5.18 -6.55
N LYS A 81 10.87 5.08 -5.99
CA LYS A 81 9.86 6.15 -6.06
C LYS A 81 10.39 7.45 -5.47
N LYS A 82 11.05 7.37 -4.31
CA LYS A 82 11.69 8.52 -3.66
C LYS A 82 12.80 9.11 -4.52
N ALA A 83 13.63 8.29 -5.17
CA ALA A 83 14.68 8.76 -6.08
C ALA A 83 14.10 9.45 -7.33
N LEU A 84 12.94 9.01 -7.82
CA LEU A 84 12.23 9.67 -8.92
C LEU A 84 11.44 10.91 -8.50
N GLY A 85 11.34 11.20 -7.19
CA GLY A 85 10.48 12.28 -6.68
C GLY A 85 8.99 11.96 -6.74
N ILE A 86 8.63 10.67 -6.90
CA ILE A 86 7.27 10.18 -6.87
C ILE A 86 6.90 9.96 -5.39
N THR A 87 6.25 10.93 -4.77
CA THR A 87 5.71 10.77 -3.41
C THR A 87 4.55 9.78 -3.43
N ALA A 88 4.50 8.92 -2.40
CA ALA A 88 3.47 7.90 -2.23
C ALA A 88 2.09 8.48 -1.87
#